data_AF-W1YTQ6-F1
#
_entry.id   AF-W1YTQ6-F1
#
_cell.length_a   1.000
_cell.length_b   1.000
_cell.length_c   1.000
_cell.angle_alpha   90.00
_cell.angle_beta   90.00
_cell.angle_gamma   90.00
#
_symmetry.space_group_name_H-M   'P 1'
#
loop_
_entity.id
_entity.type
_entity.pdbx_description
1 polymer ?
#
loop_
_entity_poly.entity_id
_entity_poly.type
_entity_poly.pdbx_seq_one_letter_code
_entity_poly.pdbx_strand_id
1 'polypeptide(L)'
;GLTAVVSVKVLEPQFEGQTKTKLGNSEVKGITDVIVTEGLKTFFEEHPQDAKKIIEKATMASRAREAARKARDLTRRKNALEVSSLPGKLADCSEKDTSMTEIYLVEGDSAGGS
;
A
#
# COMPACT_ATOMS: atom_id res chain seq x y z
N GLY A 1 -5.36 -10.78 -5.72
CA GLY A 1 -4.53 -10.96 -4.52
C GLY A 1 -3.67 -12.19 -4.67
N LEU A 2 -2.53 -12.18 -3.98
CA LEU A 2 -1.66 -13.32 -3.72
C LEU A 2 -1.84 -13.69 -2.25
N THR A 3 -1.90 -14.98 -1.95
CA THR A 3 -1.85 -15.50 -0.58
C THR A 3 -0.61 -16.36 -0.49
N ALA A 4 0.29 -16.05 0.44
CA ALA A 4 1.55 -16.77 0.62
C ALA A 4 1.90 -16.84 2.12
N VAL A 5 2.57 -17.92 2.49
CA VAL A 5 3.13 -18.11 3.83
C VAL A 5 4.64 -18.18 3.69
N VAL A 6 5.36 -17.33 4.41
CA VAL A 6 6.83 -17.32 4.44
C VAL A 6 7.27 -17.68 5.85
N SER A 7 7.95 -18.81 5.99
CA SER A 7 8.47 -19.30 7.26
C SER A 7 9.98 -19.45 7.15
N VAL A 8 10.72 -18.63 7.89
CA VAL A 8 12.19 -18.67 7.96
C VAL A 8 12.64 -19.16 9.33
N LYS A 9 13.72 -19.93 9.36
CA LYS A 9 14.38 -20.35 10.60
C LYS A 9 15.72 -19.65 10.69
N VAL A 10 15.92 -18.86 11.75
CA VAL A 10 17.11 -18.02 11.96
C VAL A 10 17.70 -18.36 13.31
N LEU A 11 19.01 -18.60 13.37
CA LEU A 11 19.73 -18.96 14.61
C LEU A 11 19.70 -17.81 15.63
N GLU A 12 20.06 -16.60 15.18
CA GLU A 12 20.11 -15.39 16.02
C GLU A 12 19.16 -14.32 15.44
N PRO A 13 17.84 -14.43 15.71
CA PRO A 13 16.88 -13.49 15.16
C PRO A 13 16.96 -12.13 15.86
N GLN A 14 17.16 -11.09 15.06
CA GLN A 14 17.14 -9.68 15.46
C GLN A 14 15.82 -9.06 15.03
N PHE A 15 15.11 -8.40 15.93
CA PHE A 15 13.84 -7.76 15.62
C PHE A 15 13.87 -6.26 15.88
N GLU A 16 13.19 -5.48 15.03
CA GLU A 16 12.92 -4.08 15.29
C GLU A 16 11.73 -3.96 16.26
N GLY A 17 11.97 -3.34 17.42
CA GLY A 17 10.96 -3.09 18.43
C GLY A 17 10.57 -4.32 19.27
N GLN A 18 9.86 -4.05 20.37
CA GLN A 18 9.51 -5.06 21.36
C GLN A 18 8.50 -6.10 20.83
N THR A 19 7.66 -5.73 19.87
CA THR A 19 6.58 -6.58 19.34
C THR A 19 7.06 -7.69 18.41
N LYS A 20 8.36 -7.74 18.08
CA LYS A 20 8.96 -8.74 17.18
C LYS A 20 8.26 -8.85 15.82
N THR A 21 7.69 -7.74 15.34
CA THR A 21 6.88 -7.71 14.11
C THR A 21 7.71 -7.58 12.84
N LYS A 22 8.94 -7.07 12.95
CA LYS A 22 9.84 -6.86 11.82
C LYS A 22 11.19 -7.48 12.10
N LEU A 23 11.58 -8.46 11.30
CA LEU A 23 12.89 -9.10 11.35
C LEU A 23 13.94 -8.15 10.74
N GLY A 24 15.00 -7.87 11.49
CA GLY A 24 16.09 -6.96 11.13
C GLY A 24 17.32 -7.64 10.50
N ASN A 25 17.38 -8.98 10.45
CA ASN A 25 18.46 -9.74 9.83
C ASN A 25 18.51 -9.48 8.31
N SER A 26 19.39 -8.58 7.89
CA SER A 26 19.54 -8.21 6.47
C SER A 26 19.99 -9.38 5.58
N GLU A 27 20.77 -10.33 6.12
CA GLU A 27 21.20 -11.53 5.42
C GLU A 27 20.04 -12.46 5.06
N VAL A 28 19.03 -12.56 5.94
CA VAL A 28 17.86 -13.42 5.74
C VAL A 28 17.05 -12.96 4.53
N LYS A 29 16.97 -11.63 4.30
CA LYS A 29 16.34 -11.07 3.09
C LYS A 29 17.04 -11.55 1.83
N GLY A 30 18.37 -11.46 1.77
CA GLY A 30 19.14 -11.88 0.61
C GLY A 30 18.97 -13.37 0.31
N ILE A 31 19.07 -14.22 1.33
CA ILE A 31 18.90 -15.68 1.19
C ILE A 31 17.48 -16.02 0.70
N THR A 32 16.47 -15.41 1.30
CA THR A 32 15.06 -15.67 0.94
C THR A 32 14.78 -15.22 -0.51
N ASP A 33 15.34 -14.09 -0.94
CA ASP A 33 15.14 -13.54 -2.29
C ASP A 33 15.72 -14.46 -3.37
N VAL A 34 16.93 -15.00 -3.15
CA VAL A 34 17.56 -15.96 -4.06
C VAL A 34 16.72 -17.23 -4.17
N ILE A 35 16.36 -17.85 -3.04
CA ILE A 35 15.59 -19.11 -3.02
C ILE A 35 14.22 -18.94 -3.69
N VAL A 36 13.52 -17.85 -3.39
CA VAL A 36 12.20 -17.59 -3.96
C VAL A 36 12.30 -17.30 -5.45
N THR A 37 13.32 -16.55 -5.89
CA THR A 37 13.52 -16.23 -7.31
C THR A 37 13.82 -17.49 -8.11
N GLU A 38 14.74 -18.34 -7.64
CA GLU A 38 15.07 -19.61 -8.30
C GLU A 38 13.85 -20.54 -8.35
N GLY A 39 13.17 -20.74 -7.22
CA GLY A 39 11.99 -21.59 -7.15
C GLY A 39 10.84 -21.10 -8.04
N LEU A 40 10.58 -19.79 -8.09
CA LEU A 40 9.57 -19.23 -8.97
C LEU A 40 9.96 -19.36 -10.45
N LYS A 41 11.24 -19.18 -10.79
CA LYS A 41 11.73 -19.34 -12.14
C LYS A 41 11.51 -20.78 -12.62
N THR A 42 11.96 -21.77 -11.84
CA THR A 42 11.75 -23.18 -12.15
C THR A 42 10.26 -23.50 -12.28
N PHE A 43 9.43 -23.06 -11.32
CA PHE A 43 7.99 -23.30 -11.37
C PHE A 43 7.33 -22.71 -12.63
N PHE A 44 7.72 -21.50 -13.05
CA PHE A 44 7.17 -20.86 -14.25
C PHE A 44 7.63 -21.52 -15.55
N GLU A 45 8.86 -22.05 -15.59
CA GLU A 45 9.37 -22.82 -16.73
C GLU A 45 8.64 -24.16 -16.86
N GLU A 46 8.37 -24.84 -15.74
CA GLU A 46 7.65 -26.12 -15.72
C GLU A 46 6.14 -25.97 -15.97
N HIS A 47 5.53 -24.84 -15.57
CA HIS A 47 4.08 -24.60 -15.62
C HIS A 47 3.71 -23.37 -16.46
N PRO A 48 3.96 -23.38 -17.79
CA PRO A 48 3.81 -22.19 -18.63
C PRO A 48 2.36 -21.67 -18.71
N GLN A 49 1.36 -22.55 -18.61
CA GLN A 49 -0.05 -22.14 -18.64
C GLN A 49 -0.44 -21.37 -17.38
N ASP A 50 0.02 -21.80 -16.21
CA ASP A 50 -0.30 -21.13 -14.95
C ASP A 50 0.54 -19.88 -14.77
N ALA A 51 1.81 -19.90 -15.18
CA ALA A 51 2.65 -18.71 -15.26
C ALA A 51 1.99 -17.61 -16.10
N LYS A 52 1.46 -17.95 -17.28
CA LYS A 52 0.74 -17.01 -18.13
C LYS A 52 -0.47 -16.38 -17.43
N LYS A 53 -1.32 -17.19 -16.78
CA LYS A 53 -2.48 -16.67 -16.02
C LYS A 53 -2.06 -15.73 -14.89
N ILE A 54 -1.00 -16.07 -14.17
CA ILE A 54 -0.45 -15.24 -13.08
C ILE A 54 0.04 -13.89 -13.63
N ILE A 55 0.83 -13.91 -14.71
CA ILE A 55 1.39 -12.72 -15.35
C ILE A 55 0.27 -11.82 -15.92
N GLU A 56 -0.74 -12.40 -16.57
CA GLU A 56 -1.88 -11.65 -17.09
C GLU A 56 -2.64 -10.92 -15.97
N LYS A 57 -2.92 -11.62 -14.86
CA LYS A 57 -3.56 -11.03 -13.67
C LYS A 57 -2.72 -9.91 -13.07
N ALA A 58 -1.41 -10.09 -12.96
CA ALA A 58 -0.49 -9.08 -12.44
C ALA A 58 -0.44 -7.84 -13.36
N THR A 59 -0.38 -8.06 -14.67
CA THR A 59 -0.34 -7.01 -15.69
C THR A 59 -1.63 -6.20 -15.71
N MET A 60 -2.79 -6.86 -15.64
CA MET A 60 -4.09 -6.19 -15.53
C MET A 60 -4.17 -5.32 -14.28
N ALA A 61 -3.73 -5.83 -13.13
CA ALA A 61 -3.69 -5.06 -11.89
C ALA A 61 -2.72 -3.87 -11.98
N SER A 62 -1.56 -4.03 -12.65
CA SER A 62 -0.60 -2.94 -12.88
C SER A 62 -1.23 -1.82 -13.71
N ARG A 63 -1.86 -2.17 -14.85
CA ARG A 63 -2.56 -1.21 -15.73
C ARG A 63 -3.69 -0.47 -14.99
N ALA A 64 -4.47 -1.18 -14.18
CA ALA A 64 -5.53 -0.57 -13.38
C ALA A 64 -4.97 0.45 -12.37
N ARG A 65 -3.86 0.13 -11.68
CA ARG A 65 -3.19 1.07 -10.76
C ARG A 65 -2.64 2.29 -11.49
N GLU A 66 -2.04 2.09 -12.65
CA GLU A 66 -1.49 3.19 -13.45
C GLU A 66 -2.59 4.11 -13.99
N ALA A 67 -3.70 3.55 -14.49
CA ALA A 67 -4.87 4.30 -14.91
C ALA A 67 -5.47 5.11 -13.75
N ALA A 68 -5.61 4.50 -12.57
CA ALA A 68 -6.07 5.20 -11.37
C ALA A 68 -5.12 6.33 -10.94
N ARG A 69 -3.79 6.12 -11.03
CA ARG A 69 -2.79 7.16 -10.75
C ARG A 69 -2.92 8.32 -11.74
N LYS A 70 -2.97 8.03 -13.04
CA LYS A 70 -3.15 9.04 -14.09
C LYS A 70 -4.45 9.84 -13.91
N ALA A 71 -5.55 9.17 -13.54
CA ALA A 71 -6.81 9.84 -13.24
C ALA A 71 -6.69 10.79 -12.04
N ARG A 72 -6.08 10.34 -10.93
CA ARG A 72 -5.82 11.18 -9.75
C ARG A 72 -4.94 12.38 -10.07
N ASP A 73 -3.86 12.17 -10.82
CA ASP A 73 -2.93 13.24 -11.19
C ASP A 73 -3.55 14.25 -12.16
N LEU A 74 -4.44 13.79 -13.05
CA LEU A 74 -5.21 14.66 -13.95
C LEU A 74 -6.20 15.53 -13.16
N THR A 75 -6.94 14.93 -12.21
CA THR A 75 -7.83 15.67 -11.31
C THR A 75 -7.06 16.66 -10.44
N ARG A 76 -5.90 16.27 -9.89
CA ARG A 76 -5.07 17.17 -9.07
C ARG A 76 -4.53 18.36 -9.87
N ARG A 77 -4.17 18.15 -11.15
CA ARG A 77 -3.72 19.22 -12.05
C ARG A 77 -4.87 20.15 -12.44
N LYS A 78 -6.06 19.63 -12.71
CA LYS A 78 -7.26 20.44 -12.97
C LYS A 78 -7.70 21.26 -11.75
N ASN A 79 -7.54 20.70 -10.55
CA ASN A 79 -7.92 21.34 -9.28
C ASN A 79 -6.84 22.27 -8.70
N ALA A 80 -5.71 22.49 -9.40
CA ALA A 80 -4.65 23.38 -8.90
C ALA A 80 -5.11 24.84 -8.74
N LEU A 81 -6.20 25.24 -9.40
CA LEU A 81 -6.86 26.54 -9.25
C LEU A 81 -8.07 26.49 -8.28
N GLU A 82 -8.50 25.32 -7.84
CA GLU A 82 -9.63 25.08 -6.91
C GLU A 82 -9.13 24.55 -5.55
N VAL A 83 -8.06 25.15 -5.01
CA VAL A 83 -7.57 24.85 -3.65
C VAL A 83 -8.44 25.58 -2.64
N SER A 84 -9.68 25.14 -2.50
CA SER A 84 -10.46 25.37 -1.29
C SER A 84 -10.81 23.99 -0.73
N SER A 85 -10.36 23.76 0.49
CA SER A 85 -10.69 22.63 1.33
C SER A 85 -12.21 22.43 1.36
N LEU A 86 -12.69 21.41 0.65
CA LEU A 86 -14.07 20.87 0.74
C LEU A 86 -15.12 21.96 1.06
N PRO A 87 -15.36 22.93 0.15
CA PRO A 87 -16.17 24.11 0.45
C PRO A 87 -17.58 23.67 0.86
N GLY A 88 -18.02 24.08 2.04
CA GLY A 88 -19.34 23.74 2.58
C GLY A 88 -19.50 22.32 3.13
N LYS A 89 -18.41 21.53 3.21
CA LYS A 89 -18.42 20.19 3.84
C LYS A 89 -17.39 20.03 4.97
N LEU A 90 -16.25 20.70 4.89
CA LEU A 90 -15.31 20.77 6.00
C LEU A 90 -15.49 22.10 6.75
N ALA A 91 -15.80 22.02 8.04
CA ALA A 91 -15.65 23.14 8.96
C ALA A 91 -14.23 23.08 9.53
N ASP A 92 -13.36 23.98 9.05
CA ASP A 92 -11.96 24.02 9.49
C ASP A 92 -11.82 24.72 10.84
N CYS A 93 -10.80 24.35 11.61
CA CYS A 93 -10.50 24.98 12.89
C CYS A 93 -9.50 26.14 12.72
N SER A 94 -9.39 27.02 13.72
CA SER A 94 -8.50 28.19 13.63
C SER A 94 -7.02 27.85 13.79
N GLU A 95 -6.71 26.70 14.40
CA GLU A 95 -5.34 26.24 14.66
C GLU A 95 -4.77 25.51 13.45
N LYS A 96 -3.49 25.73 13.14
CA LYS A 96 -2.80 25.11 12.00
C LYS A 96 -1.84 24.00 12.44
N ASP A 97 -1.47 23.95 13.72
CA ASP A 97 -0.62 22.90 14.25
C ASP A 97 -1.38 21.56 14.32
N THR A 98 -0.98 20.59 13.48
CA THR A 98 -1.58 19.24 13.42
C THR A 98 -1.50 18.46 14.73
N SER A 99 -0.61 18.84 15.65
CA SER A 99 -0.52 18.22 16.97
C SER A 99 -1.58 18.70 17.95
N MET A 100 -2.20 19.86 17.65
CA MET A 100 -3.21 20.52 18.48
C MET A 100 -4.60 20.50 17.84
N THR A 101 -4.75 19.85 16.69
CA THR A 101 -6.02 19.76 15.95
C THR A 101 -6.53 18.32 15.90
N GLU A 102 -7.86 18.21 15.81
CA GLU A 102 -8.56 16.93 15.74
C GLU A 102 -9.56 16.97 14.57
N ILE A 103 -9.77 15.81 13.94
CA ILE A 103 -10.75 15.65 12.87
C ILE A 103 -11.86 14.74 13.37
N TYR A 104 -13.09 15.27 13.36
CA TYR A 104 -14.30 14.52 13.66
C TYR A 104 -15.00 14.13 12.37
N LEU A 105 -15.26 12.83 12.20
CA LEU A 105 -16.04 12.31 11.07
C LEU A 105 -17.47 12.06 11.55
N VAL A 106 -18.41 12.87 11.05
CA VAL A 106 -19.83 12.81 11.43
C VAL A 106 -20.70 12.42 10.25
N GLU A 107 -21.82 11.74 10.52
CA GLU A 107 -22.76 11.34 9.48
C GLU A 107 -23.66 12.54 9.10
N GLY A 108 -23.28 13.23 8.02
CA GLY A 108 -24.09 14.28 7.41
C GLY A 108 -24.13 15.61 8.17
N ASP A 109 -24.84 16.57 7.60
CA ASP A 109 -24.85 17.96 8.09
C ASP A 109 -25.59 18.10 9.44
N SER A 110 -26.45 17.13 9.81
CA SER A 110 -27.22 17.15 11.06
C SER A 110 -26.37 16.98 12.32
N ALA A 111 -25.28 16.19 12.25
CA ALA A 111 -24.36 15.97 13.38
C ALA A 111 -23.15 16.93 13.35
N GLY A 112 -22.92 17.64 12.23
CA GLY A 112 -21.83 18.62 12.10
C GLY A 112 -22.21 20.05 12.49
N GLY A 113 -23.50 20.35 12.63
CA GLY A 113 -24.00 21.69 12.97
C GLY A 113 -24.44 21.89 14.43
N SER A 114 -24.42 20.84 15.24
CA SER A 114 -24.79 20.83 16.67
C SER A 114 -23.55 20.73 17.56
#